data_AF-A0A395YNA3-F1
#
_entry.id   AF-A0A395YNA3-F1
#
_cell.length_a   1.000
_cell.length_b   1.000
_cell.length_c   1.000
_cell.angle_alpha   90.00
_cell.angle_beta   90.00
_cell.angle_gamma   90.00
#
_symmetry.space_group_name_H-M   'P 1'
#
loop_
_entity.id
_entity.type
_entity.pdbx_description
1 polymer ?
#
loop_
_entity_poly.entity_id
_entity_poly.type
_entity_poly.pdbx_seq_one_letter_code
_entity_poly.pdbx_strand_id
1 'polypeptide(L)'
;MPVYTNAGGGSGLDTDELTAAAADVLKGKTAGVRGSDEPAAGTLELTGDAADSTVLAGKTYYNVNAKTKRTGTMANQGAKTAALNSGGSYTIPTGYHNGAGKVTANSLASQTGGATAEDKYVYNGKTYWKDGVKRTGNMAVSPAASFSVAAYSATQFTCTWKWPSNGPYSGVIIRGKLGGYPGNISDGQLFYQGTGNNAALGGSSSVIIGGAQEGSSGTAYYFRIWVYCTCSAGNMYSGYLQAAASTKARGQQIFTSSGTFTVPANTTCIDIFCVGGGGGGGQNNASTTYDKGGCGGGAGYTRTKIHASVISGQTYAVTIGAGAAGGNSNTNNSKKTWNQVSRGGSSSLGSLCFSRGGFTAQSSSTAYYDAGSPGSGGSAGGASVEGNTIGCSDGENAYSSNGYILDQDAMENEANVYNIKNYGQGITTRAFEESNGTLYSGGGGGGGWYNKSGNQGYWYGNGGVGGGGHGGEKVNNIEPTPGDANTGGGGGGAGTRKGVGTTGSASGGSGIVIVRWGY
;
A
#
# COMPACT_ATOMS: atom_id res chain seq x y z
N MET A 1 85.15 -95.21 97.43
CA MET A 1 84.79 -93.78 97.53
C MET A 1 86.05 -92.96 97.45
N PRO A 2 86.17 -92.11 96.42
CA PRO A 2 86.69 -90.77 96.65
C PRO A 2 85.75 -89.70 96.07
N VAL A 3 85.54 -88.66 96.87
CA VAL A 3 84.96 -87.38 96.48
C VAL A 3 86.10 -86.54 95.88
N TYR A 4 85.85 -85.91 94.73
CA TYR A 4 86.50 -84.65 94.35
C TYR A 4 85.49 -83.76 93.62
N THR A 5 85.14 -82.66 94.28
CA THR A 5 84.61 -81.44 93.69
C THR A 5 85.73 -80.72 92.94
N ASN A 6 85.45 -80.19 91.74
CA ASN A 6 86.28 -79.16 91.13
C ASN A 6 85.40 -78.02 90.61
N ALA A 7 85.88 -76.81 90.91
CA ALA A 7 85.24 -75.52 90.82
C ALA A 7 85.26 -74.94 89.40
N GLY A 8 84.36 -73.99 89.15
CA GLY A 8 84.28 -73.19 87.93
C GLY A 8 85.40 -72.16 87.79
N GLY A 9 85.50 -71.59 86.59
CA GLY A 9 86.43 -70.52 86.26
C GLY A 9 86.40 -70.15 84.78
N GLY A 10 85.31 -69.55 84.32
CA GLY A 10 85.33 -68.66 83.17
C GLY A 10 85.43 -67.24 83.69
N SER A 11 86.49 -66.50 83.33
CA SER A 11 86.67 -65.08 83.67
C SER A 11 85.49 -64.28 83.13
N GLY A 12 84.58 -63.85 84.01
CA GLY A 12 83.46 -62.97 83.68
C GLY A 12 83.96 -61.59 83.25
N LEU A 13 83.21 -60.94 82.37
CA LEU A 13 83.45 -59.55 81.97
C LEU A 13 83.26 -58.63 83.19
N ASP A 14 84.16 -57.67 83.42
CA ASP A 14 84.01 -56.66 84.48
C ASP A 14 82.87 -55.70 84.14
N THR A 15 81.87 -55.60 85.02
CA THR A 15 80.65 -54.82 84.81
C THR A 15 80.90 -53.32 84.87
N ASP A 16 82.01 -52.87 85.45
CA ASP A 16 82.41 -51.46 85.46
C ASP A 16 83.11 -51.02 84.16
N GLU A 17 83.62 -51.98 83.37
CA GLU A 17 84.19 -51.75 82.05
C GLU A 17 83.12 -51.71 80.93
N LEU A 18 81.94 -52.30 81.15
CA LEU A 18 80.83 -52.27 80.19
C LEU A 18 80.31 -50.85 79.98
N THR A 19 79.95 -50.47 78.74
CA THR A 19 79.48 -49.11 78.42
C THR A 19 77.98 -49.01 78.19
N ALA A 20 77.29 -50.11 77.90
CA ALA A 20 75.84 -50.11 77.70
C ALA A 20 75.08 -50.02 79.02
N ALA A 21 74.07 -49.15 79.09
CA ALA A 21 73.05 -49.15 80.14
C ALA A 21 71.83 -49.98 79.70
N ALA A 22 70.90 -50.26 80.62
CA ALA A 22 69.63 -50.91 80.29
C ALA A 22 68.86 -50.15 79.18
N ALA A 23 68.99 -48.82 79.13
CA ALA A 23 68.39 -47.96 78.10
C ALA A 23 69.05 -48.05 76.71
N ASP A 24 70.19 -48.74 76.58
CA ASP A 24 70.83 -49.04 75.30
C ASP A 24 70.47 -50.44 74.77
N VAL A 25 69.86 -51.28 75.63
CA VAL A 25 69.46 -52.64 75.31
C VAL A 25 67.96 -52.65 74.96
N LEU A 26 67.62 -53.31 73.85
CA LEU A 26 66.23 -53.38 73.37
C LEU A 26 65.30 -54.03 74.39
N LYS A 27 64.11 -53.43 74.56
CA LYS A 27 63.05 -53.94 75.42
C LYS A 27 62.72 -55.40 75.10
N GLY A 28 62.66 -56.24 76.14
CA GLY A 28 62.44 -57.70 76.02
C GLY A 28 63.72 -58.52 75.74
N LYS A 29 64.90 -57.90 75.74
CA LYS A 29 66.21 -58.58 75.73
C LYS A 29 66.91 -58.41 77.08
N THR A 30 67.86 -59.28 77.40
CA THR A 30 68.75 -59.16 78.55
C THR A 30 70.20 -59.13 78.08
N ALA A 31 71.04 -58.35 78.74
CA ALA A 31 72.47 -58.26 78.47
C ALA A 31 73.23 -57.83 79.73
N GLY A 32 74.54 -58.07 79.77
CA GLY A 32 75.40 -57.40 80.75
C GLY A 32 75.41 -55.89 80.47
N VAL A 33 75.24 -55.09 81.52
CA VAL A 33 75.21 -53.63 81.44
C VAL A 33 76.10 -53.03 82.54
N ARG A 34 76.51 -51.77 82.36
CA ARG A 34 77.38 -51.06 83.30
C ARG A 34 76.83 -51.09 84.73
N GLY A 35 77.67 -51.47 85.69
CA GLY A 35 77.36 -51.39 87.12
C GLY A 35 76.25 -52.35 87.59
N SER A 36 75.97 -53.41 86.84
CA SER A 36 75.03 -54.47 87.21
C SER A 36 75.71 -55.83 87.10
N ASP A 37 75.93 -56.48 88.23
CA ASP A 37 76.55 -57.82 88.31
C ASP A 37 75.66 -58.94 87.73
N GLU A 38 74.37 -58.65 87.52
CA GLU A 38 73.42 -59.55 86.86
C GLU A 38 72.98 -59.00 85.49
N PRO A 39 72.63 -59.86 84.51
CA PRO A 39 72.07 -59.43 83.24
C PRO A 39 70.81 -58.57 83.43
N ALA A 40 70.85 -57.32 82.96
CA ALA A 40 69.72 -56.41 83.07
C ALA A 40 68.76 -56.55 81.87
N ALA A 41 67.47 -56.41 82.13
CA ALA A 41 66.47 -56.29 81.08
C ALA A 41 66.61 -54.94 80.37
N GLY A 42 66.64 -54.96 79.05
CA GLY A 42 66.67 -53.76 78.24
C GLY A 42 65.38 -52.95 78.36
N THR A 43 65.53 -51.62 78.31
CA THR A 43 64.42 -50.66 78.38
C THR A 43 64.30 -49.80 77.13
N LEU A 44 65.19 -49.94 76.14
CA LEU A 44 65.11 -49.21 74.87
C LEU A 44 63.91 -49.70 74.04
N GLU A 45 62.90 -48.86 73.94
CA GLU A 45 61.70 -49.13 73.14
C GLU A 45 61.71 -48.26 71.88
N LEU A 46 61.67 -48.89 70.71
CA LEU A 46 61.51 -48.18 69.45
C LEU A 46 60.02 -47.95 69.19
N THR A 47 59.61 -46.68 69.14
CA THR A 47 58.20 -46.28 69.03
C THR A 47 57.90 -45.49 67.75
N GLY A 48 58.64 -45.75 66.67
CA GLY A 48 58.35 -45.11 65.39
C GLY A 48 56.92 -45.39 64.90
N ASP A 49 56.41 -44.54 64.02
CA ASP A 49 55.07 -44.68 63.43
C ASP A 49 55.07 -44.52 61.91
N ALA A 50 56.19 -44.11 61.31
CA ALA A 50 56.32 -43.96 59.87
C ALA A 50 56.03 -45.28 59.12
N ALA A 51 55.16 -45.19 58.11
CA ALA A 51 54.92 -46.25 57.14
C ALA A 51 55.80 -46.05 55.90
N ASP A 52 56.06 -47.11 55.12
CA ASP A 52 56.88 -47.01 53.92
C ASP A 52 56.32 -45.94 52.95
N SER A 53 54.98 -45.82 52.86
CA SER A 53 54.28 -44.82 52.03
C SER A 53 54.46 -43.36 52.49
N THR A 54 55.02 -43.13 53.67
CA THR A 54 55.28 -41.78 54.23
C THR A 54 56.77 -41.41 54.20
N VAL A 55 57.64 -42.37 53.86
CA VAL A 55 59.08 -42.16 53.73
C VAL A 55 59.44 -42.09 52.25
N LEU A 56 60.28 -41.11 51.88
CA LEU A 56 60.66 -40.86 50.49
C LEU A 56 61.22 -42.13 49.83
N ALA A 57 60.81 -42.40 48.59
CA ALA A 57 61.22 -43.57 47.84
C ALA A 57 62.75 -43.73 47.83
N GLY A 58 63.23 -44.92 48.20
CA GLY A 58 64.66 -45.24 48.28
C GLY A 58 65.39 -44.73 49.53
N LYS A 59 64.72 -43.99 50.44
CA LYS A 59 65.26 -43.69 51.77
C LYS A 59 64.94 -44.82 52.74
N THR A 60 65.85 -45.08 53.67
CA THR A 60 65.70 -46.19 54.63
C THR A 60 65.52 -45.71 56.05
N TYR A 61 64.79 -46.47 56.86
CA TYR A 61 64.54 -46.14 58.26
C TYR A 61 64.32 -47.40 59.10
N TYR A 62 64.35 -47.23 60.43
CA TYR A 62 63.94 -48.24 61.39
C TYR A 62 62.69 -47.73 62.09
N ASN A 63 61.72 -48.62 62.32
CA ASN A 63 60.49 -48.32 63.03
C ASN A 63 60.50 -49.08 64.38
N VAL A 64 59.48 -49.87 64.70
CA VAL A 64 59.36 -50.63 65.95
C VAL A 64 60.36 -51.79 66.10
N ASN A 65 61.06 -52.17 65.03
CA ASN A 65 62.01 -53.29 65.03
C ASN A 65 63.41 -52.84 64.59
N ALA A 66 64.36 -52.89 65.53
CA ALA A 66 65.75 -52.50 65.32
C ALA A 66 66.50 -53.38 64.30
N LYS A 67 66.00 -54.59 64.01
CA LYS A 67 66.61 -55.53 63.06
C LYS A 67 66.05 -55.43 61.65
N THR A 68 64.94 -54.73 61.45
CA THR A 68 64.28 -54.60 60.15
C THR A 68 64.49 -53.20 59.61
N LYS A 69 65.49 -53.05 58.74
CA LYS A 69 65.68 -51.84 57.95
C LYS A 69 64.59 -51.81 56.86
N ARG A 70 63.75 -50.78 56.90
CA ARG A 70 62.66 -50.56 55.94
C ARG A 70 63.10 -49.56 54.88
N THR A 71 62.45 -49.60 53.72
CA THR A 71 62.69 -48.67 52.61
C THR A 71 61.37 -47.96 52.28
N GLY A 72 61.42 -46.63 52.22
CA GLY A 72 60.28 -45.80 51.84
C GLY A 72 59.85 -46.01 50.40
N THR A 73 58.58 -45.74 50.13
CA THR A 73 57.90 -45.88 48.82
C THR A 73 57.19 -44.60 48.38
N MET A 74 57.24 -43.52 49.16
CA MET A 74 56.60 -42.23 48.80
C MET A 74 57.27 -41.62 47.57
N ALA A 75 56.52 -41.45 46.47
CA ALA A 75 57.03 -40.84 45.25
C ALA A 75 57.45 -39.37 45.48
N ASN A 76 58.57 -38.96 44.88
CA ASN A 76 58.97 -37.56 44.82
C ASN A 76 58.34 -36.88 43.60
N GLN A 77 57.41 -35.96 43.83
CA GLN A 77 56.69 -35.23 42.78
C GLN A 77 57.41 -33.93 42.36
N GLY A 78 58.41 -33.48 43.12
CA GLY A 78 59.15 -32.25 42.84
C GLY A 78 58.27 -30.99 42.89
N ALA A 79 58.58 -30.03 42.01
CA ALA A 79 57.78 -28.83 41.82
C ALA A 79 56.74 -29.07 40.71
N LYS A 80 55.46 -29.18 41.09
CA LYS A 80 54.37 -29.30 40.12
C LYS A 80 53.82 -27.92 39.74
N THR A 81 53.76 -27.65 38.44
CA THR A 81 53.18 -26.42 37.89
C THR A 81 52.11 -26.74 36.86
N ALA A 82 51.02 -25.98 36.86
CA ALA A 82 49.96 -26.11 35.87
C ALA A 82 49.30 -24.75 35.62
N ALA A 83 48.82 -24.55 34.40
CA ALA A 83 47.98 -23.42 34.02
C ALA A 83 46.53 -23.89 33.91
N LEU A 84 45.60 -23.21 34.57
CA LEU A 84 44.18 -23.55 34.59
C LEU A 84 43.34 -22.55 33.79
N ASN A 85 42.59 -23.06 32.82
CA ASN A 85 41.46 -22.33 32.23
C ASN A 85 40.23 -22.44 33.15
N SER A 86 39.27 -21.55 32.99
CA SER A 86 37.96 -21.60 33.64
C SER A 86 37.28 -22.93 33.38
N GLY A 87 36.80 -23.57 34.44
CA GLY A 87 36.24 -24.92 34.39
C GLY A 87 37.27 -26.05 34.32
N GLY A 88 38.56 -25.74 34.15
CA GLY A 88 39.65 -26.71 34.23
C GLY A 88 39.99 -27.08 35.67
N SER A 89 40.59 -28.26 35.84
CA SER A 89 41.09 -28.74 37.12
C SER A 89 42.46 -29.37 36.95
N TYR A 90 43.21 -29.45 38.05
CA TYR A 90 44.50 -30.14 38.10
C TYR A 90 44.50 -31.06 39.32
N THR A 91 44.57 -32.36 39.09
CA THR A 91 44.72 -33.34 40.17
C THR A 91 46.16 -33.33 40.66
N ILE A 92 46.36 -32.98 41.92
CA ILE A 92 47.67 -33.02 42.56
C ILE A 92 48.01 -34.49 42.86
N PRO A 93 49.09 -35.05 42.27
CA PRO A 93 49.46 -36.44 42.53
C PRO A 93 49.85 -36.66 44.00
N THR A 94 49.53 -37.84 44.54
CA THR A 94 49.99 -38.25 45.87
C THR A 94 51.53 -38.36 45.92
N GLY A 95 52.11 -38.09 47.09
CA GLY A 95 53.56 -38.13 47.32
C GLY A 95 54.13 -36.81 47.85
N TYR A 96 55.46 -36.72 47.87
CA TYR A 96 56.19 -35.57 48.37
C TYR A 96 56.30 -34.46 47.31
N HIS A 97 55.95 -33.24 47.69
CA HIS A 97 56.12 -32.04 46.87
C HIS A 97 57.14 -31.11 47.53
N ASN A 98 58.00 -30.48 46.74
CA ASN A 98 59.13 -29.72 47.28
C ASN A 98 58.79 -28.27 47.69
N GLY A 99 57.51 -27.89 47.69
CA GLY A 99 57.03 -26.54 48.04
C GLY A 99 57.26 -25.44 47.00
N ALA A 100 57.98 -25.72 45.90
CA ALA A 100 58.24 -24.74 44.84
C ALA A 100 57.22 -24.80 43.67
N GLY A 101 56.23 -25.70 43.75
CA GLY A 101 55.17 -25.82 42.77
C GLY A 101 54.15 -24.68 42.83
N LYS A 102 53.54 -24.34 41.68
CA LYS A 102 52.49 -23.32 41.58
C LYS A 102 51.48 -23.68 40.49
N VAL A 103 50.22 -23.81 40.88
CA VAL A 103 49.09 -23.91 39.94
C VAL A 103 48.52 -22.50 39.76
N THR A 104 48.49 -22.01 38.54
CA THR A 104 48.11 -20.62 38.22
C THR A 104 46.91 -20.61 37.28
N ALA A 105 45.89 -19.81 37.58
CA ALA A 105 44.81 -19.56 36.65
C ALA A 105 45.29 -18.68 35.49
N ASN A 106 44.89 -19.00 34.27
CA ASN A 106 45.10 -18.15 33.12
C ASN A 106 44.31 -16.84 33.26
N SER A 107 44.81 -15.77 32.64
CA SER A 107 44.18 -14.45 32.72
C SER A 107 42.74 -14.46 32.20
N LEU A 108 41.91 -13.53 32.68
CA LEU A 108 40.57 -13.35 32.12
C LEU A 108 40.63 -12.90 30.65
N ALA A 109 41.64 -12.11 30.28
CA ALA A 109 41.84 -11.64 28.91
C ALA A 109 42.09 -12.79 27.93
N SER A 110 42.99 -13.72 28.26
CA SER A 110 43.26 -14.91 27.42
C SER A 110 42.04 -15.81 27.23
N GLN A 111 41.02 -15.68 28.08
CA GLN A 111 39.82 -16.52 28.06
C GLN A 111 38.58 -15.79 27.51
N THR A 112 38.67 -14.48 27.28
CA THR A 112 37.55 -13.66 26.77
C THR A 112 37.89 -12.90 25.49
N GLY A 113 39.09 -13.10 24.92
CA GLY A 113 39.53 -12.42 23.70
C GLY A 113 38.79 -12.83 22.42
N GLY A 114 38.05 -13.95 22.44
CA GLY A 114 37.22 -14.37 21.31
C GLY A 114 35.87 -13.65 21.18
N ALA A 115 35.52 -12.75 22.11
CA ALA A 115 34.24 -12.06 22.08
C ALA A 115 34.16 -11.05 20.92
N THR A 116 33.22 -11.27 19.99
CA THR A 116 33.06 -10.43 18.78
C THR A 116 32.10 -9.26 18.97
N ALA A 117 31.39 -9.18 20.11
CA ALA A 117 30.49 -8.07 20.39
C ALA A 117 31.22 -6.71 20.39
N GLU A 118 30.50 -5.68 19.94
CA GLU A 118 30.90 -4.27 19.99
C GLU A 118 29.87 -3.49 20.80
N ASP A 119 30.30 -2.46 21.53
CA ASP A 119 29.43 -1.70 22.44
C ASP A 119 28.19 -1.15 21.72
N LYS A 120 28.36 -0.66 20.48
CA LYS A 120 27.28 -0.08 19.64
C LYS A 120 26.22 -1.09 19.18
N TYR A 121 26.48 -2.39 19.33
CA TYR A 121 25.54 -3.47 19.00
C TYR A 121 25.01 -4.19 20.25
N VAL A 122 25.42 -3.76 21.45
CA VAL A 122 24.93 -4.29 22.72
C VAL A 122 23.98 -3.28 23.34
N TYR A 123 22.81 -3.76 23.78
CA TYR A 123 21.80 -2.93 24.44
C TYR A 123 22.38 -2.03 25.52
N ASN A 124 21.91 -0.78 25.53
CA ASN A 124 22.34 0.20 26.51
C ASN A 124 22.15 -0.31 27.95
N GLY A 125 23.19 -0.24 28.76
CA GLY A 125 23.20 -0.71 30.15
C GLY A 125 23.39 -2.22 30.34
N LYS A 126 23.44 -3.03 29.27
CA LYS A 126 23.83 -4.45 29.37
C LYS A 126 25.34 -4.59 29.33
N THR A 127 25.89 -5.52 30.11
CA THR A 127 27.34 -5.69 30.24
C THR A 127 27.82 -7.01 29.66
N TYR A 128 29.04 -7.04 29.13
CA TYR A 128 29.71 -8.23 28.62
C TYR A 128 31.21 -8.18 28.90
N TRP A 129 31.89 -9.33 28.85
CA TRP A 129 33.34 -9.42 29.01
C TRP A 129 34.02 -9.59 27.66
N LYS A 130 35.05 -8.80 27.40
CA LYS A 130 35.90 -8.90 26.21
C LYS A 130 37.31 -8.46 26.58
N ASP A 131 38.31 -9.23 26.15
CA ASP A 131 39.72 -8.96 26.41
C ASP A 131 40.02 -8.72 27.92
N GLY A 132 39.29 -9.37 28.81
CA GLY A 132 39.48 -9.28 30.25
C GLY A 132 38.81 -8.08 30.91
N VAL A 133 38.10 -7.25 30.15
CA VAL A 133 37.45 -6.04 30.64
C VAL A 133 35.94 -6.18 30.56
N LYS A 134 35.25 -5.77 31.64
CA LYS A 134 33.79 -5.64 31.64
C LYS A 134 33.42 -4.39 30.88
N ARG A 135 32.72 -4.55 29.77
CA ARG A 135 32.20 -3.48 28.92
C ARG A 135 30.70 -3.32 29.12
N THR A 136 30.18 -2.14 28.80
CA THR A 136 28.75 -1.83 28.81
C THR A 136 28.32 -1.44 27.40
N GLY A 137 27.24 -2.02 26.92
CA GLY A 137 26.64 -1.67 25.63
C GLY A 137 26.15 -0.23 25.63
N ASN A 138 26.22 0.40 24.47
CA ASN A 138 25.78 1.78 24.22
C ASN A 138 24.96 1.88 22.91
N MET A 139 24.32 0.79 22.49
CA MET A 139 23.52 0.75 21.28
C MET A 139 22.47 1.87 21.26
N ALA A 140 22.47 2.64 20.18
CA ALA A 140 21.55 3.72 19.92
C ALA A 140 21.02 3.60 18.48
N VAL A 141 19.74 3.92 18.29
CA VAL A 141 19.13 3.99 16.96
C VAL A 141 19.05 5.46 16.56
N SER A 142 19.72 5.82 15.46
CA SER A 142 19.68 7.17 14.93
C SER A 142 18.34 7.45 14.24
N PRO A 143 17.78 8.67 14.35
CA PRO A 143 16.61 9.05 13.57
C PRO A 143 16.95 9.14 12.08
N ALA A 144 15.93 9.08 11.23
CA ALA A 144 16.10 9.36 9.81
C ALA A 144 16.76 10.74 9.64
N ALA A 145 17.62 10.89 8.63
CA ALA A 145 18.34 12.14 8.38
C ALA A 145 17.43 13.21 7.77
N SER A 146 16.36 12.81 7.09
CA SER A 146 15.31 13.70 6.60
C SER A 146 14.00 12.93 6.44
N PHE A 147 12.88 13.65 6.45
CA PHE A 147 11.55 13.11 6.21
C PHE A 147 10.68 14.15 5.51
N SER A 148 9.97 13.73 4.47
CA SER A 148 9.01 14.55 3.74
C SER A 148 7.82 13.71 3.31
N VAL A 149 6.66 14.35 3.22
CA VAL A 149 5.41 13.72 2.79
C VAL A 149 4.76 14.62 1.75
N ALA A 150 4.28 14.02 0.67
CA ALA A 150 3.56 14.71 -0.39
C ALA A 150 2.26 13.96 -0.72
N ALA A 151 1.24 14.70 -1.16
CA ALA A 151 -0.04 14.12 -1.57
C ALA A 151 0.11 13.33 -2.86
N TYR A 152 -0.29 12.06 -2.85
CA TYR A 152 -0.32 11.23 -4.05
C TYR A 152 -1.70 11.30 -4.72
N SER A 153 -2.75 11.08 -3.91
CA SER A 153 -4.16 11.11 -4.32
C SER A 153 -5.05 11.67 -3.19
N ALA A 154 -6.37 11.54 -3.33
CA ALA A 154 -7.32 11.88 -2.25
C ALA A 154 -7.24 10.93 -1.05
N THR A 155 -6.63 9.75 -1.21
CA THR A 155 -6.57 8.70 -0.18
C THR A 155 -5.15 8.23 0.15
N GLN A 156 -4.14 8.75 -0.56
CA GLN A 156 -2.76 8.27 -0.48
C GLN A 156 -1.73 9.40 -0.42
N PHE A 157 -0.59 9.10 0.19
CA PHE A 157 0.57 9.98 0.28
C PHE A 157 1.84 9.28 -0.18
N THR A 158 2.80 10.03 -0.71
CA THR A 158 4.17 9.57 -0.89
C THR A 158 4.99 10.04 0.30
N CYS A 159 5.56 9.10 1.05
CA CYS A 159 6.50 9.37 2.13
C CYS A 159 7.92 9.11 1.63
N THR A 160 8.82 10.06 1.87
CA THR A 160 10.25 9.93 1.51
C THR A 160 11.11 10.25 2.71
N TRP A 161 12.11 9.42 2.98
CA TRP A 161 13.08 9.63 4.05
C TRP A 161 14.50 9.31 3.60
N LYS A 162 15.48 9.86 4.32
CA LYS A 162 16.89 9.50 4.19
C LYS A 162 17.32 8.67 5.40
N TRP A 163 17.93 7.52 5.16
CA TRP A 163 18.46 6.67 6.22
C TRP A 163 19.56 7.38 7.01
N PRO A 164 19.75 7.04 8.29
CA PRO A 164 20.92 7.48 9.02
C PRO A 164 22.21 6.95 8.37
N SER A 165 23.32 7.67 8.53
CA SER A 165 24.63 7.25 8.04
C SER A 165 25.29 6.18 8.91
N ASN A 166 24.70 5.85 10.05
CA ASN A 166 25.15 4.84 10.98
C ASN A 166 24.01 3.88 11.37
N GLY A 167 24.35 2.62 11.57
CA GLY A 167 23.45 1.58 12.08
C GLY A 167 23.58 1.38 13.60
N PRO A 168 22.79 0.46 14.18
CA PRO A 168 21.89 -0.48 13.50
C PRO A 168 20.46 0.06 13.26
N TYR A 169 19.83 -0.34 12.16
CA TYR A 169 18.41 -0.13 11.88
C TYR A 169 17.81 -1.32 11.13
N SER A 170 16.52 -1.57 11.33
CA SER A 170 15.74 -2.66 10.71
C SER A 170 14.61 -2.13 9.84
N GLY A 171 14.10 -0.93 10.11
CA GLY A 171 13.00 -0.33 9.36
C GLY A 171 12.63 1.05 9.88
N VAL A 172 11.61 1.65 9.27
CA VAL A 172 10.90 2.81 9.79
C VAL A 172 9.47 2.45 10.12
N ILE A 173 8.88 3.22 11.02
CA ILE A 173 7.45 3.22 11.28
C ILE A 173 6.92 4.64 11.10
N ILE A 174 5.82 4.76 10.36
CA ILE A 174 5.17 6.03 10.05
C ILE A 174 3.78 6.02 10.66
N ARG A 175 3.55 6.91 11.62
CA ARG A 175 2.23 7.19 12.19
C ARG A 175 1.68 8.48 11.61
N GLY A 176 0.37 8.55 11.45
CA GLY A 176 -0.32 9.76 10.99
C GLY A 176 -1.66 9.95 11.67
N LYS A 177 -2.09 11.22 11.84
CA LYS A 177 -3.44 11.56 12.30
C LYS A 177 -3.87 12.96 11.83
N LEU A 178 -5.15 13.24 12.01
CA LEU A 178 -5.75 14.56 11.80
C LEU A 178 -5.55 15.46 13.03
N GLY A 179 -5.58 16.78 12.82
CA GLY A 179 -5.59 17.77 13.90
C GLY A 179 -4.27 18.00 14.64
N GLY A 180 -3.22 17.22 14.38
CA GLY A 180 -1.88 17.46 14.91
C GLY A 180 -0.96 16.24 14.85
N TYR A 181 0.33 16.41 15.16
CA TYR A 181 1.31 15.32 15.07
C TYR A 181 1.07 14.21 16.12
N PRO A 182 1.26 12.92 15.76
CA PRO A 182 1.25 11.82 16.72
C PRO A 182 2.23 12.03 17.87
N GLY A 183 1.82 11.87 19.13
CA GLY A 183 2.66 12.09 20.31
C GLY A 183 3.71 11.00 20.53
N ASN A 184 3.42 9.76 20.15
CA ASN A 184 4.29 8.60 20.36
C ASN A 184 4.01 7.49 19.33
N ILE A 185 4.72 6.36 19.47
CA ILE A 185 4.68 5.23 18.52
C ILE A 185 3.35 4.47 18.47
N SER A 186 2.45 4.73 19.42
CA SER A 186 1.13 4.14 19.53
C SER A 186 0.00 5.14 19.29
N ASP A 187 0.33 6.42 19.07
CA ASP A 187 -0.64 7.47 18.77
C ASP A 187 -0.85 7.59 17.25
N GLY A 188 -2.11 7.79 16.86
CA GLY A 188 -2.52 7.87 15.46
C GLY A 188 -2.50 6.54 14.73
N GLN A 189 -2.94 6.59 13.48
CA GLN A 189 -3.00 5.42 12.61
C GLN A 189 -1.60 5.01 12.17
N LEU A 190 -1.37 3.69 12.08
CA LEU A 190 -0.20 3.12 11.44
C LEU A 190 -0.39 3.18 9.92
N PHE A 191 0.44 3.97 9.24
CA PHE A 191 0.41 4.08 7.79
C PHE A 191 1.44 3.17 7.12
N TYR A 192 2.59 2.95 7.78
CA TYR A 192 3.65 2.13 7.22
C TYR A 192 4.60 1.59 8.29
N GLN A 193 5.07 0.37 8.06
CA GLN A 193 6.19 -0.23 8.77
C GLN A 193 7.03 -1.05 7.79
N GLY A 194 8.33 -0.73 7.67
CA GLY A 194 9.23 -1.43 6.74
C GLY A 194 10.42 -0.58 6.30
N THR A 195 11.12 -1.02 5.25
CA THR A 195 12.36 -0.39 4.75
C THR A 195 12.17 0.54 3.55
N GLY A 196 10.97 0.61 2.98
CA GLY A 196 10.71 1.30 1.71
C GLY A 196 11.42 0.62 0.54
N ASN A 197 11.81 1.40 -0.47
CA ASN A 197 12.42 0.90 -1.70
C ASN A 197 13.96 0.83 -1.68
N ASN A 198 14.61 1.37 -0.65
CA ASN A 198 16.07 1.33 -0.47
C ASN A 198 16.40 1.23 1.02
N ALA A 199 17.39 0.43 1.41
CA ALA A 199 17.82 0.26 2.80
C ALA A 199 19.31 0.62 3.04
N ALA A 200 19.98 1.19 2.03
CA ALA A 200 21.38 1.56 2.12
C ALA A 200 21.64 2.68 3.15
N LEU A 201 22.79 2.61 3.83
CA LEU A 201 23.25 3.62 4.79
C LEU A 201 23.30 5.01 4.15
N GLY A 202 22.67 6.00 4.77
CA GLY A 202 22.58 7.34 4.22
C GLY A 202 21.78 7.45 2.91
N GLY A 203 21.18 6.37 2.42
CA GLY A 203 20.40 6.36 1.18
C GLY A 203 19.00 6.95 1.36
N SER A 204 18.43 7.51 0.29
CA SER A 204 17.03 7.90 0.27
C SER A 204 16.13 6.71 -0.03
N SER A 205 14.98 6.63 0.65
CA SER A 205 13.94 5.62 0.46
C SER A 205 12.56 6.28 0.42
N SER A 206 11.61 5.67 -0.28
CA SER A 206 10.24 6.17 -0.39
C SER A 206 9.20 5.05 -0.41
N VAL A 207 7.96 5.38 -0.04
CA VAL A 207 6.79 4.51 -0.20
C VAL A 207 5.52 5.33 -0.47
N ILE A 208 4.59 4.77 -1.25
CA ILE A 208 3.22 5.28 -1.34
C ILE A 208 2.39 4.59 -0.26
N ILE A 209 1.83 5.37 0.66
CA ILE A 209 1.00 4.90 1.77
C ILE A 209 -0.46 5.24 1.49
N GLY A 210 -1.36 4.30 1.76
CA GLY A 210 -2.81 4.52 1.71
C GLY A 210 -3.42 4.66 3.10
N GLY A 211 -4.75 4.77 3.14
CA GLY A 211 -5.50 4.79 4.39
C GLY A 211 -5.79 6.19 4.94
N ALA A 212 -5.68 7.26 4.14
CA ALA A 212 -6.35 8.50 4.49
C ALA A 212 -7.87 8.25 4.48
N GLN A 213 -8.60 8.83 5.42
CA GLN A 213 -10.04 8.58 5.56
C GLN A 213 -10.78 9.00 4.28
N GLU A 214 -11.68 8.14 3.79
CA GLU A 214 -12.53 8.48 2.63
C GLU A 214 -13.30 9.78 2.88
N GLY A 215 -13.38 10.64 1.87
CA GLY A 215 -13.99 11.98 1.99
C GLY A 215 -13.08 13.06 2.60
N SER A 216 -11.84 12.73 2.99
CA SER A 216 -10.87 13.71 3.54
C SER A 216 -10.17 14.55 2.49
N SER A 217 -10.83 14.88 1.38
CA SER A 217 -10.31 15.67 0.27
C SER A 217 -9.77 17.03 0.73
N GLY A 218 -8.49 17.32 0.51
CA GLY A 218 -7.87 18.57 0.94
C GLY A 218 -7.55 18.65 2.44
N THR A 219 -7.76 17.58 3.20
CA THR A 219 -7.55 17.56 4.66
C THR A 219 -6.07 17.36 5.00
N ALA A 220 -5.56 18.18 5.92
CA ALA A 220 -4.19 18.09 6.43
C ALA A 220 -4.00 16.87 7.36
N TYR A 221 -3.06 16.01 6.99
CA TYR A 221 -2.54 14.94 7.83
C TYR A 221 -1.16 15.30 8.35
N TYR A 222 -0.91 14.89 9.59
CA TYR A 222 0.34 15.14 10.30
C TYR A 222 1.02 13.80 10.58
N PHE A 223 2.24 13.63 10.07
CA PHE A 223 2.98 12.39 10.13
C PHE A 223 4.21 12.51 11.01
N ARG A 224 4.56 11.41 11.68
CA ARG A 224 5.85 11.21 12.32
C ARG A 224 6.46 9.89 11.87
N ILE A 225 7.78 9.93 11.70
CA ILE A 225 8.59 8.77 11.36
C ILE A 225 9.58 8.48 12.50
N TRP A 226 9.72 7.20 12.85
CA TRP A 226 10.77 6.71 13.72
C TRP A 226 11.53 5.61 12.98
N VAL A 227 12.85 5.59 13.15
CA VAL A 227 13.67 4.43 12.76
C VAL A 227 13.61 3.43 13.92
N TYR A 228 13.49 2.14 13.61
CA TYR A 228 13.57 1.10 14.62
C TYR A 228 14.67 0.08 14.30
N CYS A 229 15.20 -0.54 15.35
CA CYS A 229 16.06 -1.71 15.26
C CYS A 229 15.43 -2.86 16.05
N THR A 230 15.20 -3.98 15.38
CA THR A 230 14.68 -5.20 16.00
C THR A 230 15.84 -5.96 16.63
N CYS A 231 15.69 -6.27 17.91
CA CYS A 231 16.67 -6.99 18.70
C CYS A 231 15.95 -7.93 19.68
N SER A 232 16.71 -8.74 20.45
CA SER A 232 16.13 -9.84 21.24
C SER A 232 15.17 -9.41 22.36
N ALA A 233 15.21 -8.14 22.78
CA ALA A 233 14.26 -7.55 23.74
C ALA A 233 13.13 -6.75 23.06
N GLY A 234 12.96 -6.89 21.74
CA GLY A 234 11.95 -6.18 20.94
C GLY A 234 12.52 -5.03 20.12
N ASN A 235 11.65 -4.15 19.65
CA ASN A 235 12.03 -3.00 18.83
C ASN A 235 12.52 -1.85 19.70
N MET A 236 13.72 -1.35 19.43
CA MET A 236 14.16 -0.03 19.89
C MET A 236 13.86 1.02 18.84
N TYR A 237 13.42 2.19 19.27
CA TYR A 237 13.07 3.30 18.39
C TYR A 237 14.03 4.47 18.59
N SER A 238 14.30 5.19 17.52
CA SER A 238 15.06 6.44 17.55
C SER A 238 14.20 7.63 18.01
N GLY A 239 14.75 8.84 17.94
CA GLY A 239 13.93 10.06 17.90
C GLY A 239 13.05 10.11 16.64
N TYR A 240 12.20 11.14 16.53
CA TYR A 240 11.31 11.29 15.38
C TYR A 240 11.69 12.46 14.48
N LEU A 241 11.31 12.34 13.21
CA LEU A 241 11.07 13.49 12.35
C LEU A 241 9.58 13.59 12.04
N GLN A 242 9.14 14.77 11.60
CA GLN A 242 7.74 15.05 11.36
C GLN A 242 7.54 15.84 10.07
N ALA A 243 6.44 15.59 9.38
CA ALA A 243 6.06 16.27 8.16
C ALA A 243 4.53 16.26 8.05
N ALA A 244 3.95 17.23 7.35
CA ALA A 244 2.52 17.31 7.13
C ALA A 244 2.24 17.45 5.63
N ALA A 245 1.11 16.90 5.20
CA ALA A 245 0.62 17.01 3.84
C ALA A 245 -0.90 16.95 3.82
N SER A 246 -1.53 17.70 2.93
CA SER A 246 -2.97 17.61 2.68
C SER A 246 -3.22 16.66 1.52
N THR A 247 -4.26 15.81 1.60
CA THR A 247 -4.66 14.98 0.46
C THR A 247 -5.03 15.85 -0.75
N LYS A 248 -5.00 15.28 -1.96
CA LYS A 248 -5.55 15.99 -3.13
C LYS A 248 -7.07 16.13 -3.00
N ALA A 249 -7.62 17.24 -3.48
CA ALA A 249 -9.08 17.42 -3.50
C ALA A 249 -9.73 16.47 -4.51
N ARG A 250 -10.87 15.86 -4.15
CA ARG A 250 -11.72 15.05 -5.03
C ARG A 250 -13.19 15.42 -4.87
N GLY A 251 -13.94 15.48 -5.97
CA GLY A 251 -15.38 15.74 -5.96
C GLY A 251 -15.96 15.97 -7.35
N GLN A 252 -17.27 16.21 -7.40
CA GLN A 252 -18.03 16.47 -8.63
C GLN A 252 -19.10 17.54 -8.38
N GLN A 253 -19.34 18.40 -9.37
CA GLN A 253 -20.42 19.36 -9.40
C GLN A 253 -21.19 19.25 -10.72
N ILE A 254 -22.51 19.23 -10.64
CA ILE A 254 -23.42 19.14 -11.78
C ILE A 254 -24.17 20.45 -11.91
N PHE A 255 -24.17 21.02 -13.11
CA PHE A 255 -24.86 22.26 -13.44
C PHE A 255 -26.01 21.98 -14.40
N THR A 256 -27.22 22.24 -13.94
CA THR A 256 -28.48 22.18 -14.71
C THR A 256 -29.05 23.57 -15.01
N SER A 257 -28.45 24.61 -14.44
CA SER A 257 -28.69 26.02 -14.76
C SER A 257 -27.36 26.77 -14.88
N SER A 258 -27.36 27.85 -15.66
CA SER A 258 -26.18 28.70 -15.82
C SER A 258 -25.76 29.32 -14.49
N GLY A 259 -24.47 29.47 -14.27
CA GLY A 259 -23.91 29.91 -13.00
C GLY A 259 -22.40 30.08 -13.05
N THR A 260 -21.73 29.83 -11.94
CA THR A 260 -20.26 29.93 -11.84
C THR A 260 -19.72 28.70 -11.13
N PHE A 261 -18.62 28.14 -11.64
CA PHE A 261 -17.83 27.11 -10.98
C PHE A 261 -16.59 27.77 -10.37
N THR A 262 -16.31 27.49 -9.10
CA THR A 262 -15.07 27.90 -8.44
C THR A 262 -14.20 26.68 -8.24
N VAL A 263 -12.97 26.71 -8.76
CA VAL A 263 -12.02 25.61 -8.63
C VAL A 263 -11.71 25.37 -7.14
N PRO A 264 -11.96 24.17 -6.60
CA PRO A 264 -11.71 23.88 -5.20
C PRO A 264 -10.25 24.10 -4.77
N ALA A 265 -10.05 24.26 -3.46
CA ALA A 265 -8.72 24.32 -2.86
C ALA A 265 -7.89 23.08 -3.25
N ASN A 266 -6.60 23.25 -3.56
CA ASN A 266 -5.67 22.17 -3.89
C ASN A 266 -6.02 21.36 -5.16
N THR A 267 -6.77 21.95 -6.10
CA THR A 267 -7.07 21.37 -7.41
C THR A 267 -6.25 22.04 -8.50
N THR A 268 -5.50 21.24 -9.28
CA THR A 268 -4.67 21.71 -10.42
C THR A 268 -5.19 21.24 -11.77
N CYS A 269 -6.12 20.28 -11.78
CA CYS A 269 -6.80 19.83 -12.99
C CYS A 269 -8.25 19.41 -12.69
N ILE A 270 -9.11 19.49 -13.71
CA ILE A 270 -10.50 19.04 -13.68
C ILE A 270 -10.84 18.26 -14.96
N ASP A 271 -11.82 17.38 -14.87
CA ASP A 271 -12.48 16.81 -16.03
C ASP A 271 -13.83 17.51 -16.23
N ILE A 272 -14.19 17.75 -17.49
CA ILE A 272 -15.38 18.49 -17.86
C ILE A 272 -16.15 17.69 -18.90
N PHE A 273 -17.44 17.51 -18.68
CA PHE A 273 -18.37 16.96 -19.66
C PHE A 273 -19.47 17.99 -19.93
N CYS A 274 -19.60 18.44 -21.17
CA CYS A 274 -20.60 19.41 -21.60
C CYS A 274 -21.58 18.76 -22.58
N VAL A 275 -22.87 19.02 -22.40
CA VAL A 275 -23.94 18.63 -23.32
C VAL A 275 -24.73 19.87 -23.72
N GLY A 276 -24.86 20.14 -25.02
CA GLY A 276 -25.64 21.27 -25.53
C GLY A 276 -27.14 21.04 -25.36
N GLY A 277 -27.95 22.08 -25.57
CA GLY A 277 -29.41 21.92 -25.63
C GLY A 277 -29.83 21.13 -26.88
N GLY A 278 -30.90 20.35 -26.78
CA GLY A 278 -31.46 19.62 -27.90
C GLY A 278 -32.16 20.50 -28.92
N GLY A 279 -32.25 20.03 -30.16
CA GLY A 279 -33.08 20.61 -31.20
C GLY A 279 -34.55 20.27 -30.99
N GLY A 280 -35.44 21.18 -31.38
CA GLY A 280 -36.88 20.92 -31.43
C GLY A 280 -37.29 20.00 -32.58
N GLY A 281 -38.41 19.30 -32.39
CA GLY A 281 -39.03 18.46 -33.39
C GLY A 281 -39.56 19.28 -34.57
N GLY A 282 -39.68 18.61 -35.71
CA GLY A 282 -40.24 19.16 -36.93
C GLY A 282 -41.76 19.12 -36.91
N GLN A 283 -42.36 20.06 -37.62
CA GLN A 283 -43.78 20.09 -37.88
C GLN A 283 -44.15 19.09 -39.00
N ASN A 284 -45.42 18.69 -39.05
CA ASN A 284 -45.97 17.87 -40.13
C ASN A 284 -45.91 18.60 -41.49
N ASN A 285 -46.01 17.82 -42.57
CA ASN A 285 -46.24 18.35 -43.91
C ASN A 285 -47.64 17.92 -44.37
N ALA A 286 -48.57 18.88 -44.46
CA ALA A 286 -49.93 18.66 -44.96
C ALA A 286 -49.98 19.03 -46.44
N SER A 287 -50.17 18.04 -47.31
CA SER A 287 -50.35 18.22 -48.76
C SER A 287 -51.73 17.74 -49.19
N THR A 288 -52.23 18.27 -50.31
CA THR A 288 -53.52 17.85 -50.91
C THR A 288 -53.55 16.35 -51.24
N THR A 289 -52.39 15.70 -51.37
CA THR A 289 -52.26 14.31 -51.81
C THR A 289 -51.85 13.36 -50.68
N TYR A 290 -50.92 13.74 -49.78
CA TYR A 290 -50.41 12.93 -48.66
C TYR A 290 -50.14 13.77 -47.39
N ASP A 291 -50.39 13.21 -46.20
CA ASP A 291 -50.05 13.85 -44.92
C ASP A 291 -48.91 13.10 -44.23
N LYS A 292 -47.75 13.74 -44.03
CA LYS A 292 -46.62 13.14 -43.32
C LYS A 292 -46.41 13.79 -41.95
N GLY A 293 -46.06 12.97 -40.96
CA GLY A 293 -45.63 13.46 -39.65
C GLY A 293 -44.35 14.30 -39.76
N GLY A 294 -44.04 15.05 -38.71
CA GLY A 294 -42.79 15.78 -38.57
C GLY A 294 -41.68 14.89 -38.01
N CYS A 295 -40.42 15.21 -38.31
CA CYS A 295 -39.28 14.44 -37.84
C CYS A 295 -38.88 14.83 -36.42
N GLY A 296 -38.12 13.98 -35.73
CA GLY A 296 -37.55 14.31 -34.42
C GLY A 296 -36.37 15.28 -34.51
N GLY A 297 -36.20 16.11 -33.48
CA GLY A 297 -35.06 17.00 -33.33
C GLY A 297 -33.78 16.23 -33.01
N GLY A 298 -32.63 16.78 -33.41
CA GLY A 298 -31.32 16.22 -33.07
C GLY A 298 -30.96 16.57 -31.63
N ALA A 299 -30.26 15.68 -30.95
CA ALA A 299 -29.84 15.95 -29.57
C ALA A 299 -28.71 16.99 -29.51
N GLY A 300 -28.48 17.60 -28.34
CA GLY A 300 -27.30 18.40 -28.06
C GLY A 300 -26.02 17.62 -28.34
N TYR A 301 -24.98 18.28 -28.85
CA TYR A 301 -23.67 17.64 -28.96
C TYR A 301 -23.09 17.46 -27.56
N THR A 302 -22.27 16.42 -27.38
CA THR A 302 -21.46 16.26 -26.17
C THR A 302 -19.99 16.59 -26.44
N ARG A 303 -19.28 16.99 -25.38
CA ARG A 303 -17.82 17.14 -25.41
C ARG A 303 -17.24 16.83 -24.06
N THR A 304 -16.21 15.99 -24.04
CA THR A 304 -15.39 15.71 -22.87
C THR A 304 -14.05 16.43 -22.98
N LYS A 305 -13.59 16.99 -21.87
CA LYS A 305 -12.21 17.46 -21.70
C LYS A 305 -11.66 16.88 -20.40
N ILE A 306 -10.77 15.90 -20.51
CA ILE A 306 -10.07 15.29 -19.39
C ILE A 306 -8.80 16.09 -19.06
N HIS A 307 -8.45 16.17 -17.78
CA HIS A 307 -7.24 16.84 -17.27
C HIS A 307 -7.07 18.30 -17.75
N ALA A 308 -8.14 19.08 -17.79
CA ALA A 308 -8.04 20.52 -18.04
C ALA A 308 -7.27 21.19 -16.89
N SER A 309 -6.12 21.81 -17.18
CA SER A 309 -5.32 22.53 -16.19
C SER A 309 -6.08 23.74 -15.64
N VAL A 310 -6.09 23.90 -14.32
CA VAL A 310 -6.76 24.99 -13.63
C VAL A 310 -5.94 25.49 -12.44
N ILE A 311 -6.25 26.70 -11.98
CA ILE A 311 -5.66 27.28 -10.78
C ILE A 311 -6.69 27.22 -9.65
N SER A 312 -6.24 26.80 -8.47
CA SER A 312 -7.10 26.73 -7.28
C SER A 312 -7.70 28.10 -6.94
N GLY A 313 -9.00 28.14 -6.65
CA GLY A 313 -9.75 29.38 -6.39
C GLY A 313 -10.18 30.15 -7.64
N GLN A 314 -9.71 29.79 -8.84
CA GLN A 314 -10.15 30.43 -10.08
C GLN A 314 -11.62 30.14 -10.36
N THR A 315 -12.35 31.12 -10.91
CA THR A 315 -13.76 30.98 -11.28
C THR A 315 -13.95 30.87 -12.78
N TYR A 316 -14.88 30.02 -13.21
CA TYR A 316 -15.30 29.85 -14.59
C TYR A 316 -16.81 30.04 -14.71
N ALA A 317 -17.25 30.82 -15.70
CA ALA A 317 -18.66 30.93 -16.02
C ALA A 317 -19.19 29.59 -16.55
N VAL A 318 -20.35 29.17 -16.07
CA VAL A 318 -21.05 27.99 -16.58
C VAL A 318 -22.26 28.45 -17.37
N THR A 319 -22.35 28.05 -18.63
CA THR A 319 -23.51 28.29 -19.49
C THR A 319 -24.20 26.97 -19.74
N ILE A 320 -25.51 26.91 -19.49
CA ILE A 320 -26.35 25.78 -19.86
C ILE A 320 -27.17 26.16 -21.09
N GLY A 321 -27.00 25.40 -22.17
CA GLY A 321 -27.73 25.59 -23.42
C GLY A 321 -29.21 25.24 -23.26
N ALA A 322 -30.10 26.18 -23.57
CA ALA A 322 -31.53 25.91 -23.62
C ALA A 322 -31.86 24.97 -24.80
N GLY A 323 -32.91 24.16 -24.68
CA GLY A 323 -33.45 23.43 -25.83
C GLY A 323 -34.09 24.38 -26.84
N ALA A 324 -34.00 24.05 -28.13
CA ALA A 324 -34.70 24.82 -29.16
C ALA A 324 -36.20 24.55 -29.13
N ALA A 325 -37.00 25.56 -29.46
CA ALA A 325 -38.44 25.40 -29.65
C ALA A 325 -38.74 24.39 -30.79
N GLY A 326 -39.89 23.71 -30.70
CA GLY A 326 -40.42 22.93 -31.82
C GLY A 326 -40.68 23.81 -33.04
N GLY A 327 -40.59 23.23 -34.24
CA GLY A 327 -40.84 23.95 -35.49
C GLY A 327 -42.24 24.58 -35.55
N ASN A 328 -42.33 25.85 -35.95
CA ASN A 328 -43.60 26.56 -36.10
C ASN A 328 -44.16 26.40 -37.53
N SER A 329 -45.46 26.13 -37.63
CA SER A 329 -46.25 26.01 -38.86
C SER A 329 -46.39 27.37 -39.56
N ASN A 330 -45.39 27.87 -40.29
CA ASN A 330 -45.65 29.06 -41.10
C ASN A 330 -46.37 28.64 -42.40
N THR A 331 -47.69 28.82 -42.41
CA THR A 331 -48.61 28.27 -43.41
C THR A 331 -48.66 29.03 -44.74
N ASN A 332 -47.93 30.12 -44.96
CA ASN A 332 -48.14 30.94 -46.16
C ASN A 332 -46.87 31.60 -46.75
N ASN A 333 -45.82 30.85 -47.09
CA ASN A 333 -44.82 31.38 -48.01
C ASN A 333 -44.28 30.33 -48.98
N SER A 334 -44.56 30.54 -50.26
CA SER A 334 -44.36 29.65 -51.40
C SER A 334 -42.90 29.51 -51.86
N LYS A 335 -41.92 29.85 -51.01
CA LYS A 335 -40.50 29.48 -51.17
C LYS A 335 -39.87 29.33 -49.78
N LYS A 336 -39.95 28.15 -49.18
CA LYS A 336 -39.20 27.85 -47.95
C LYS A 336 -37.72 27.71 -48.30
N THR A 337 -36.96 28.79 -48.15
CA THR A 337 -35.49 28.73 -48.18
C THR A 337 -35.02 27.91 -46.98
N TRP A 338 -34.05 27.03 -47.16
CA TRP A 338 -33.42 26.15 -46.16
C TRP A 338 -32.71 26.88 -44.98
N ASN A 339 -33.06 28.13 -44.70
CA ASN A 339 -32.22 29.11 -44.01
C ASN A 339 -32.65 29.52 -42.60
N GLN A 340 -33.50 28.74 -41.92
CA GLN A 340 -33.73 28.92 -40.48
C GLN A 340 -33.62 27.60 -39.73
N VAL A 341 -32.42 27.01 -39.72
CA VAL A 341 -32.11 25.90 -38.83
C VAL A 341 -31.92 26.48 -37.43
N SER A 342 -33.00 26.50 -36.66
CA SER A 342 -32.90 26.77 -35.23
C SER A 342 -32.14 25.60 -34.59
N ARG A 343 -31.39 25.88 -33.53
CA ARG A 343 -30.60 24.86 -32.81
C ARG A 343 -30.66 25.16 -31.33
N GLY A 344 -30.48 24.13 -30.52
CA GLY A 344 -30.36 24.31 -29.09
C GLY A 344 -29.20 25.26 -28.75
N GLY A 345 -29.27 25.86 -27.56
CA GLY A 345 -28.19 26.64 -26.99
C GLY A 345 -26.94 25.78 -26.76
N SER A 346 -25.78 26.43 -26.75
CA SER A 346 -24.53 25.76 -26.40
C SER A 346 -24.34 25.72 -24.89
N SER A 347 -23.71 24.67 -24.38
CA SER A 347 -23.29 24.57 -22.97
C SER A 347 -21.78 24.70 -22.86
N SER A 348 -21.27 25.33 -21.80
CA SER A 348 -19.83 25.57 -21.63
C SER A 348 -19.40 25.77 -20.19
N LEU A 349 -18.15 25.39 -19.89
CA LEU A 349 -17.40 25.86 -18.73
C LEU A 349 -16.33 26.86 -19.22
N GLY A 350 -16.67 28.14 -19.24
CA GLY A 350 -15.85 29.20 -19.82
C GLY A 350 -15.35 28.83 -21.22
N SER A 351 -14.06 29.04 -21.47
CA SER A 351 -13.37 28.59 -22.69
C SER A 351 -12.75 27.19 -22.58
N LEU A 352 -12.85 26.51 -21.42
CA LEU A 352 -12.17 25.22 -21.20
C LEU A 352 -12.83 24.07 -21.95
N CYS A 353 -14.16 24.07 -22.02
CA CYS A 353 -14.94 23.09 -22.75
C CYS A 353 -16.27 23.71 -23.16
N PHE A 354 -16.69 23.47 -24.40
CA PHE A 354 -18.03 23.84 -24.87
C PHE A 354 -18.58 22.79 -25.82
N SER A 355 -19.90 22.62 -25.80
CA SER A 355 -20.62 21.77 -26.73
C SER A 355 -21.78 22.54 -27.36
N ARG A 356 -21.99 22.31 -28.66
CA ARG A 356 -23.04 22.98 -29.44
C ARG A 356 -24.39 22.33 -29.15
N GLY A 357 -25.47 23.08 -29.30
CA GLY A 357 -26.80 22.48 -29.29
C GLY A 357 -27.12 21.71 -30.58
N GLY A 358 -28.10 20.83 -30.47
CA GLY A 358 -28.62 20.01 -31.57
C GLY A 358 -29.44 20.82 -32.55
N PHE A 359 -29.46 20.40 -33.80
CA PHE A 359 -30.27 21.04 -34.83
C PHE A 359 -31.74 20.63 -34.70
N THR A 360 -32.65 21.57 -34.94
CA THR A 360 -34.06 21.25 -35.10
C THR A 360 -34.29 20.38 -36.33
N ALA A 361 -35.32 19.55 -36.31
CA ALA A 361 -35.79 18.89 -37.52
C ALA A 361 -36.33 19.91 -38.54
N GLN A 362 -36.09 19.65 -39.82
CA GLN A 362 -36.51 20.51 -40.92
C GLN A 362 -37.71 19.90 -41.66
N SER A 363 -38.68 20.73 -42.05
CA SER A 363 -39.82 20.30 -42.87
C SER A 363 -39.55 20.59 -44.36
N SER A 364 -39.65 19.58 -45.23
CA SER A 364 -39.53 19.74 -46.69
C SER A 364 -40.75 20.47 -47.27
N SER A 365 -40.55 21.37 -48.23
CA SER A 365 -41.62 22.13 -48.92
C SER A 365 -41.99 21.60 -50.30
N THR A 366 -41.30 20.58 -50.83
CA THR A 366 -41.45 20.19 -52.23
C THR A 366 -41.31 18.68 -52.40
N ALA A 367 -42.23 18.11 -53.16
CA ALA A 367 -42.24 16.76 -53.72
C ALA A 367 -42.95 15.64 -52.95
N TYR A 368 -43.61 14.83 -53.77
CA TYR A 368 -44.56 13.75 -53.54
C TYR A 368 -44.02 12.58 -52.70
N TYR A 369 -42.74 12.63 -52.27
CA TYR A 369 -42.07 11.53 -51.55
C TYR A 369 -41.16 11.94 -50.37
N ASP A 370 -40.94 13.22 -50.08
CA ASP A 370 -39.97 13.61 -49.02
C ASP A 370 -40.62 13.74 -47.64
N ALA A 371 -40.19 12.90 -46.70
CA ALA A 371 -40.29 13.23 -45.28
C ALA A 371 -39.37 14.41 -44.97
N GLY A 372 -39.62 15.14 -43.88
CA GLY A 372 -38.67 16.15 -43.42
C GLY A 372 -37.28 15.55 -43.14
N SER A 373 -36.28 16.41 -42.94
CA SER A 373 -34.96 15.96 -42.49
C SER A 373 -34.92 15.94 -40.96
N PRO A 374 -34.66 14.79 -40.29
CA PRO A 374 -34.45 14.78 -38.84
C PRO A 374 -33.30 15.68 -38.42
N GLY A 375 -33.33 16.18 -37.19
CA GLY A 375 -32.25 17.03 -36.70
C GLY A 375 -30.95 16.25 -36.48
N SER A 376 -29.81 16.85 -36.83
CA SER A 376 -28.48 16.35 -36.51
C SER A 376 -28.03 16.82 -35.13
N GLY A 377 -27.14 16.07 -34.46
CA GLY A 377 -26.87 16.34 -33.05
C GLY A 377 -25.86 15.41 -32.40
N GLY A 378 -25.87 15.36 -31.07
CA GLY A 378 -25.20 14.29 -30.31
C GLY A 378 -25.66 12.94 -30.83
N SER A 379 -26.96 12.69 -30.84
CA SER A 379 -27.59 11.62 -31.62
C SER A 379 -28.60 12.22 -32.60
N ALA A 380 -28.79 11.57 -33.74
CA ALA A 380 -29.74 12.03 -34.75
C ALA A 380 -31.20 11.83 -34.33
N GLY A 381 -32.09 12.72 -34.79
CA GLY A 381 -33.53 12.53 -34.63
C GLY A 381 -34.10 11.42 -35.53
N GLY A 382 -35.26 10.88 -35.17
CA GLY A 382 -36.01 9.95 -36.00
C GLY A 382 -36.65 10.63 -37.21
N ALA A 383 -36.61 10.00 -38.38
CA ALA A 383 -37.27 10.48 -39.58
C ALA A 383 -38.80 10.45 -39.46
N SER A 384 -39.55 10.87 -40.48
CA SER A 384 -41.02 10.73 -40.53
C SER A 384 -41.53 9.84 -41.66
N VAL A 385 -40.67 8.94 -42.15
CA VAL A 385 -40.97 7.99 -43.24
C VAL A 385 -41.68 6.73 -42.70
N GLU A 386 -42.18 5.90 -43.63
CA GLU A 386 -42.83 4.61 -43.39
C GLU A 386 -42.10 3.76 -42.32
N GLY A 387 -42.65 3.75 -41.10
CA GLY A 387 -42.11 3.02 -39.94
C GLY A 387 -42.11 3.84 -38.64
N ASN A 388 -42.14 3.15 -37.49
CA ASN A 388 -41.92 3.76 -36.17
C ASN A 388 -40.43 4.15 -36.06
N THR A 389 -40.11 5.37 -36.47
CA THR A 389 -38.73 5.85 -36.58
C THR A 389 -38.29 6.46 -35.25
N ILE A 390 -37.64 5.61 -34.45
CA ILE A 390 -37.11 5.90 -33.12
C ILE A 390 -35.94 6.90 -33.24
N GLY A 391 -35.82 7.81 -32.26
CA GLY A 391 -34.64 8.67 -32.15
C GLY A 391 -33.38 7.87 -31.83
N CYS A 392 -32.24 8.28 -32.40
CA CYS A 392 -30.98 7.57 -32.21
C CYS A 392 -30.39 7.81 -30.82
N SER A 393 -29.49 6.92 -30.41
CA SER A 393 -28.81 6.99 -29.10
C SER A 393 -27.28 6.94 -29.28
N ASP A 394 -26.54 7.33 -28.25
CA ASP A 394 -25.08 7.10 -28.15
C ASP A 394 -24.20 7.56 -29.33
N GLY A 395 -24.56 8.67 -29.98
CA GLY A 395 -23.77 9.18 -31.09
C GLY A 395 -24.21 8.71 -32.47
N GLU A 396 -25.24 7.86 -32.54
CA GLU A 396 -25.67 7.19 -33.77
C GLU A 396 -26.32 8.13 -34.79
N ASN A 397 -26.13 7.77 -36.06
CA ASN A 397 -26.77 8.40 -37.21
C ASN A 397 -28.18 7.84 -37.42
N ALA A 398 -29.07 8.64 -37.98
CA ALA A 398 -30.42 8.20 -38.30
C ALA A 398 -30.41 7.28 -39.52
N TYR A 399 -31.03 6.10 -39.40
CA TYR A 399 -31.33 5.23 -40.54
C TYR A 399 -32.66 5.65 -41.17
N SER A 400 -32.67 5.89 -42.49
CA SER A 400 -33.93 5.95 -43.24
C SER A 400 -34.36 4.49 -43.52
N SER A 401 -35.59 4.14 -43.18
CA SER A 401 -36.12 2.77 -43.21
C SER A 401 -36.36 2.21 -44.62
N ASN A 402 -35.56 2.59 -45.62
CA ASN A 402 -35.68 2.01 -46.96
C ASN A 402 -34.34 1.68 -47.63
N GLY A 403 -33.33 1.27 -46.86
CA GLY A 403 -32.19 0.48 -47.35
C GLY A 403 -31.30 1.11 -48.44
N TYR A 404 -31.58 2.33 -48.90
CA TYR A 404 -30.69 3.09 -49.75
C TYR A 404 -29.62 3.73 -48.86
N ILE A 405 -28.60 2.92 -48.52
CA ILE A 405 -27.25 3.48 -48.42
C ILE A 405 -26.93 3.92 -49.84
N LEU A 406 -27.11 5.21 -50.13
CA LEU A 406 -26.63 5.76 -51.40
C LEU A 406 -25.10 5.75 -51.31
N ASP A 407 -24.55 4.87 -52.14
CA ASP A 407 -23.16 4.60 -52.40
C ASP A 407 -22.27 5.85 -52.24
N GLN A 408 -21.11 5.63 -51.61
CA GLN A 408 -20.08 6.63 -51.37
C GLN A 408 -19.51 7.21 -52.68
N ASP A 409 -19.68 6.51 -53.81
CA ASP A 409 -19.10 6.85 -55.12
C ASP A 409 -20.03 7.61 -56.08
N ALA A 410 -21.28 7.90 -55.72
CA ALA A 410 -22.21 8.65 -56.59
C ALA A 410 -22.06 10.18 -56.50
N MET A 411 -20.83 10.70 -56.44
CA MET A 411 -20.57 12.15 -56.37
C MET A 411 -20.46 12.83 -57.74
N GLU A 412 -20.47 12.10 -58.86
CA GLU A 412 -20.08 12.68 -60.14
C GLU A 412 -21.20 12.96 -61.15
N ASN A 413 -22.42 12.46 -61.01
CA ASN A 413 -23.46 12.79 -62.00
C ASN A 413 -24.90 12.76 -61.48
N GLU A 414 -25.59 13.86 -61.82
CA GLU A 414 -27.03 14.04 -61.99
C GLU A 414 -27.92 14.43 -60.80
N ALA A 415 -28.67 15.51 -61.05
CA ALA A 415 -29.69 16.11 -60.24
C ALA A 415 -30.96 15.24 -60.19
N ASN A 416 -31.16 14.42 -59.15
CA ASN A 416 -32.48 14.10 -58.53
C ASN A 416 -32.45 12.95 -57.49
N VAL A 417 -31.45 12.90 -56.60
CA VAL A 417 -31.55 12.03 -55.42
C VAL A 417 -31.17 12.83 -54.17
N TYR A 418 -32.20 13.19 -53.39
CA TYR A 418 -32.10 13.99 -52.17
C TYR A 418 -31.38 13.21 -51.05
N ASN A 419 -30.05 13.34 -51.00
CA ASN A 419 -29.17 12.80 -49.95
C ASN A 419 -29.41 13.46 -48.58
N ILE A 420 -30.47 13.07 -47.87
CA ILE A 420 -30.74 13.52 -46.50
C ILE A 420 -29.84 12.71 -45.54
N LYS A 421 -28.57 13.14 -45.37
CA LYS A 421 -27.65 12.55 -44.39
C LYS A 421 -27.75 13.32 -43.06
N ASN A 422 -28.36 12.73 -42.04
CA ASN A 422 -28.45 13.33 -40.70
C ASN A 422 -27.60 12.56 -39.71
N TYR A 423 -26.70 13.28 -39.07
CA TYR A 423 -25.59 12.70 -38.35
C TYR A 423 -25.76 12.87 -36.85
N GLY A 424 -25.61 11.76 -36.14
CA GLY A 424 -25.11 11.81 -34.77
C GLY A 424 -23.64 12.22 -34.81
N GLN A 425 -23.09 12.56 -33.66
CA GLN A 425 -21.70 13.02 -33.60
C GLN A 425 -20.67 11.91 -33.86
N GLY A 426 -21.11 10.65 -33.99
CA GLY A 426 -20.28 9.49 -34.32
C GLY A 426 -19.38 9.00 -33.17
N ILE A 427 -19.47 9.63 -32.00
CA ILE A 427 -18.77 9.26 -30.78
C ILE A 427 -19.76 9.18 -29.62
N THR A 428 -19.44 8.37 -28.62
CA THR A 428 -20.31 8.14 -27.47
C THR A 428 -20.75 9.44 -26.81
N THR A 429 -21.98 9.43 -26.31
CA THR A 429 -22.58 10.56 -25.57
C THR A 429 -22.58 10.30 -24.06
N ARG A 430 -21.85 9.28 -23.61
CA ARG A 430 -21.68 8.95 -22.19
C ARG A 430 -20.77 9.95 -21.50
N ALA A 431 -21.12 10.30 -20.26
CA ALA A 431 -20.30 11.19 -19.45
C ALA A 431 -18.87 10.64 -19.32
N PHE A 432 -17.89 11.51 -19.59
CA PHE A 432 -16.46 11.21 -19.52
C PHE A 432 -15.99 10.03 -20.38
N GLU A 433 -16.78 9.65 -21.40
CA GLU A 433 -16.49 8.54 -22.31
C GLU A 433 -16.32 7.18 -21.60
N GLU A 434 -16.88 7.06 -20.39
CA GLU A 434 -16.82 5.83 -19.60
C GLU A 434 -17.83 4.80 -20.14
N SER A 435 -17.39 3.54 -20.27
CA SER A 435 -18.20 2.45 -20.84
C SER A 435 -19.48 2.12 -20.06
N ASN A 436 -19.54 2.50 -18.79
CA ASN A 436 -20.69 2.36 -17.90
C ASN A 436 -21.28 3.71 -17.44
N GLY A 437 -20.83 4.83 -18.03
CA GLY A 437 -21.31 6.16 -17.69
C GLY A 437 -22.77 6.39 -18.09
N THR A 438 -23.43 7.35 -17.42
CA THR A 438 -24.77 7.82 -17.78
C THR A 438 -24.77 8.30 -19.23
N LEU A 439 -25.76 7.84 -20.01
CA LEU A 439 -25.95 8.22 -21.40
C LEU A 439 -26.76 9.51 -21.50
N TYR A 440 -26.33 10.44 -22.34
CA TYR A 440 -26.99 11.72 -22.59
C TYR A 440 -27.32 11.86 -24.08
N SER A 441 -28.04 12.93 -24.45
CA SER A 441 -28.21 13.33 -25.85
C SER A 441 -28.88 12.29 -26.76
N GLY A 442 -30.02 11.76 -26.33
CA GLY A 442 -30.91 10.95 -27.17
C GLY A 442 -31.68 11.80 -28.19
N GLY A 443 -31.76 11.35 -29.43
CA GLY A 443 -32.51 12.03 -30.50
C GLY A 443 -34.02 12.00 -30.27
N GLY A 444 -34.76 12.98 -30.77
CA GLY A 444 -36.22 12.96 -30.71
C GLY A 444 -36.81 11.92 -31.66
N GLY A 445 -37.96 11.34 -31.32
CA GLY A 445 -38.70 10.43 -32.19
C GLY A 445 -39.50 11.16 -33.27
N GLY A 446 -39.68 10.50 -34.42
CA GLY A 446 -40.53 11.00 -35.51
C GLY A 446 -42.02 10.95 -35.18
N GLY A 447 -42.82 11.86 -35.72
CA GLY A 447 -44.27 11.86 -35.59
C GLY A 447 -44.94 10.85 -36.54
N GLY A 448 -46.01 10.22 -36.06
CA GLY A 448 -46.81 9.27 -36.83
C GLY A 448 -47.76 9.91 -37.84
N TRP A 449 -48.22 9.13 -38.82
CA TRP A 449 -49.20 9.57 -39.82
C TRP A 449 -50.20 8.48 -40.16
N TYR A 450 -51.44 8.88 -40.46
CA TYR A 450 -52.53 7.95 -40.79
C TYR A 450 -53.38 8.42 -41.98
N ASN A 451 -53.56 7.54 -42.97
CA ASN A 451 -54.36 7.77 -44.17
C ASN A 451 -55.68 6.97 -44.13
N LYS A 452 -56.80 7.68 -43.97
CA LYS A 452 -58.16 7.11 -43.89
C LYS A 452 -58.63 6.45 -45.20
N SER A 453 -58.12 6.92 -46.34
CA SER A 453 -58.52 6.49 -47.69
C SER A 453 -57.96 5.11 -48.09
N GLY A 454 -56.90 4.64 -47.41
CA GLY A 454 -56.26 3.35 -47.69
C GLY A 454 -56.17 2.39 -46.50
N ASN A 455 -56.70 2.79 -45.33
CA ASN A 455 -56.56 2.07 -44.05
C ASN A 455 -55.09 1.70 -43.71
N GLN A 456 -54.17 2.65 -43.92
CA GLN A 456 -52.75 2.52 -43.62
C GLN A 456 -52.31 3.63 -42.68
N GLY A 457 -51.51 3.31 -41.67
CA GLY A 457 -50.92 4.30 -40.77
C GLY A 457 -49.73 3.75 -39.99
N TYR A 458 -48.84 4.66 -39.63
CA TYR A 458 -47.62 4.39 -38.89
C TYR A 458 -47.65 5.12 -37.54
N TRP A 459 -47.31 4.38 -36.49
CA TRP A 459 -47.22 4.86 -35.12
C TRP A 459 -46.02 5.80 -34.94
N TYR A 460 -46.10 6.67 -33.94
CA TYR A 460 -45.03 7.60 -33.59
C TYR A 460 -43.74 6.89 -33.15
N GLY A 461 -42.63 7.56 -33.38
CA GLY A 461 -41.27 7.26 -32.94
C GLY A 461 -41.09 7.45 -31.44
N ASN A 462 -40.54 6.45 -30.75
CA ASN A 462 -39.98 6.68 -29.42
C ASN A 462 -38.75 7.61 -29.49
N GLY A 463 -38.49 8.36 -28.44
CA GLY A 463 -37.22 9.08 -28.31
C GLY A 463 -36.05 8.14 -28.04
N GLY A 464 -34.85 8.57 -28.44
CA GLY A 464 -33.61 7.85 -28.16
C GLY A 464 -33.27 7.86 -26.66
N VAL A 465 -32.56 6.83 -26.23
CA VAL A 465 -32.04 6.73 -24.86
C VAL A 465 -31.07 7.90 -24.61
N GLY A 466 -31.13 8.48 -23.41
CA GLY A 466 -30.43 9.73 -23.10
C GLY A 466 -31.33 10.97 -23.25
N GLY A 467 -32.64 10.80 -23.12
CA GLY A 467 -33.60 11.89 -22.91
C GLY A 467 -34.34 12.38 -24.17
N GLY A 468 -34.35 11.61 -25.26
CA GLY A 468 -35.12 11.98 -26.44
C GLY A 468 -36.63 12.00 -26.18
N GLY A 469 -37.34 13.01 -26.68
CA GLY A 469 -38.79 13.07 -26.64
C GLY A 469 -39.42 12.18 -27.71
N HIS A 470 -40.59 11.58 -27.43
CA HIS A 470 -41.29 10.78 -28.43
C HIS A 470 -42.13 11.66 -29.36
N GLY A 471 -42.33 11.21 -30.59
CA GLY A 471 -43.16 11.90 -31.58
C GLY A 471 -44.65 11.82 -31.26
N GLY A 472 -45.44 12.67 -31.90
CA GLY A 472 -46.89 12.73 -31.74
C GLY A 472 -47.64 11.87 -32.75
N GLU A 473 -48.91 11.64 -32.49
CA GLU A 473 -49.80 10.87 -33.35
C GLU A 473 -51.27 11.28 -33.20
N LYS A 474 -51.96 11.55 -34.31
CA LYS A 474 -53.35 12.04 -34.27
C LYS A 474 -54.45 10.98 -34.31
N VAL A 475 -54.16 9.70 -34.50
CA VAL A 475 -55.20 8.64 -34.43
C VAL A 475 -55.67 8.46 -32.99
N ASN A 476 -54.72 8.38 -32.06
CA ASN A 476 -54.96 8.22 -30.62
C ASN A 476 -54.81 9.53 -29.82
N ASN A 477 -54.63 10.67 -30.50
CA ASN A 477 -54.41 12.00 -29.92
C ASN A 477 -53.24 12.06 -28.90
N ILE A 478 -52.11 11.46 -29.29
CA ILE A 478 -50.85 11.49 -28.55
C ILE A 478 -50.07 12.73 -28.98
N GLU A 479 -49.82 13.64 -28.04
CA GLU A 479 -48.98 14.82 -28.31
C GLU A 479 -47.50 14.45 -28.18
N PRO A 480 -46.60 15.02 -29.00
CA PRO A 480 -45.17 14.75 -28.85
C PRO A 480 -44.65 15.31 -27.53
N THR A 481 -43.65 14.66 -26.95
CA THR A 481 -42.98 15.18 -25.75
C THR A 481 -41.72 15.96 -26.06
N PRO A 482 -41.40 16.97 -25.23
CA PRO A 482 -40.09 17.58 -25.25
C PRO A 482 -38.99 16.55 -24.97
N GLY A 483 -37.76 16.88 -25.37
CA GLY A 483 -36.60 16.20 -24.82
C GLY A 483 -36.46 16.48 -23.33
N ASP A 484 -35.97 15.50 -22.57
CA ASP A 484 -35.82 15.60 -21.13
C ASP A 484 -34.85 16.73 -20.74
N ALA A 485 -35.22 17.51 -19.72
CA ALA A 485 -34.35 18.57 -19.22
C ALA A 485 -33.01 18.00 -18.72
N ASN A 486 -31.93 18.75 -18.95
CA ASN A 486 -30.56 18.43 -18.52
C ASN A 486 -29.96 17.21 -19.21
N THR A 487 -30.50 16.83 -20.37
CA THR A 487 -29.98 15.70 -21.16
C THR A 487 -29.46 16.11 -22.53
N GLY A 488 -29.83 17.31 -23.00
CA GLY A 488 -29.70 17.70 -24.40
C GLY A 488 -30.61 16.90 -25.34
N GLY A 489 -31.62 16.17 -24.85
CA GLY A 489 -32.47 15.34 -25.67
C GLY A 489 -33.21 16.09 -26.78
N GLY A 490 -33.37 15.48 -27.94
CA GLY A 490 -34.12 16.06 -29.07
C GLY A 490 -35.63 16.03 -28.83
N GLY A 491 -36.36 17.03 -29.32
CA GLY A 491 -37.82 17.11 -29.21
C GLY A 491 -38.54 16.19 -30.21
N GLY A 492 -39.69 15.65 -29.81
CA GLY A 492 -40.53 14.82 -30.68
C GLY A 492 -41.17 15.57 -31.85
N GLY A 493 -41.26 14.91 -33.00
CA GLY A 493 -41.91 15.42 -34.21
C GLY A 493 -43.44 15.38 -34.16
N ALA A 494 -44.10 16.26 -34.91
CA ALA A 494 -45.56 16.35 -34.91
C ALA A 494 -46.26 15.17 -35.61
N GLY A 495 -47.37 14.67 -35.07
CA GLY A 495 -48.24 13.69 -35.73
C GLY A 495 -49.29 14.34 -36.64
N THR A 496 -49.81 13.57 -37.61
CA THR A 496 -50.87 14.04 -38.52
C THR A 496 -51.89 12.95 -38.85
N ARG A 497 -53.13 13.36 -39.16
CA ARG A 497 -54.19 12.48 -39.66
C ARG A 497 -55.03 13.17 -40.73
N LYS A 498 -55.14 12.53 -41.90
CA LYS A 498 -55.88 13.08 -43.05
C LYS A 498 -57.33 13.33 -42.73
N GLY A 499 -57.77 14.57 -42.97
CA GLY A 499 -59.14 15.05 -42.73
C GLY A 499 -59.50 15.25 -41.26
N VAL A 500 -58.55 15.21 -40.32
CA VAL A 500 -58.79 15.44 -38.89
C VAL A 500 -57.94 16.58 -38.34
N GLY A 501 -56.64 16.61 -38.60
CA GLY A 501 -55.73 17.66 -38.12
C GLY A 501 -54.35 17.15 -37.72
N THR A 502 -53.58 18.01 -37.04
CA THR A 502 -52.14 17.83 -36.75
C THR A 502 -51.82 18.14 -35.30
N THR A 503 -50.77 17.54 -34.72
CA THR A 503 -50.28 17.95 -33.37
C THR A 503 -49.34 19.15 -33.49
N GLY A 504 -48.97 19.74 -32.36
CA GLY A 504 -47.77 20.57 -32.30
C GLY A 504 -46.50 19.73 -32.48
N SER A 505 -45.34 20.39 -32.55
CA SER A 505 -44.03 19.76 -32.39
C SER A 505 -43.45 20.15 -31.03
N ALA A 506 -42.56 19.32 -30.49
CA ALA A 506 -42.03 19.55 -29.15
C ALA A 506 -40.63 20.20 -29.15
N SER A 507 -40.30 20.90 -28.06
CA SER A 507 -38.97 21.50 -27.87
C SER A 507 -37.90 20.46 -27.53
N GLY A 508 -36.64 20.77 -27.78
CA GLY A 508 -35.53 20.01 -27.22
C GLY A 508 -35.39 20.22 -25.71
N GLY A 509 -34.66 19.33 -25.05
CA GLY A 509 -34.28 19.45 -23.64
C GLY A 509 -33.10 20.40 -23.44
N SER A 510 -32.96 20.97 -22.24
CA SER A 510 -31.75 21.73 -21.87
C SER A 510 -30.51 20.85 -21.80
N GLY A 511 -29.35 21.46 -22.00
CA GLY A 511 -28.05 20.84 -21.81
C GLY A 511 -27.67 20.66 -20.34
N ILE A 512 -26.45 20.16 -20.10
CA ILE A 512 -25.88 19.96 -18.77
C ILE A 512 -24.37 20.16 -18.82
N VAL A 513 -23.76 20.61 -17.71
CA VAL A 513 -22.31 20.61 -17.54
C VAL A 513 -21.96 19.86 -16.26
N ILE A 514 -21.09 18.87 -16.36
CA ILE A 514 -20.58 18.10 -15.23
C ILE A 514 -19.09 18.38 -15.12
N VAL A 515 -18.65 18.78 -13.93
CA VAL A 515 -17.24 19.03 -13.61
C VAL A 515 -16.84 18.11 -12.48
N ARG A 516 -15.73 17.38 -12.63
CA ARG A 516 -15.15 16.58 -11.55
C ARG A 516 -13.65 16.86 -11.39
N TRP A 517 -13.12 16.59 -10.21
CA TRP A 517 -11.71 16.81 -9.87
C TRP A 517 -11.20 15.68 -8.97
N GLY A 518 -9.89 15.43 -9.03
CA GLY A 518 -9.25 14.37 -8.24
C GLY A 518 -9.59 12.94 -8.68
N TYR A 519 -9.90 12.76 -9.97
CA TYR A 519 -10.15 11.46 -10.61
C TYR A 519 -8.95 11.02 -11.44
#